data_AF-A0A356SZX0-F1
#
_entry.id   AF-A0A356SZX0-F1
#
_cell.length_a   1.000
_cell.length_b   1.000
_cell.length_c   1.000
_cell.angle_alpha   90.00
_cell.angle_beta   90.00
_cell.angle_gamma   90.00
#
_symmetry.space_group_name_H-M   'P 1'
#
loop_
_entity.id
_entity.type
_entity.pdbx_description
1 polymer ?
#
loop_
_entity_poly.entity_id
_entity_poly.type
_entity_poly.pdbx_seq_one_letter_code
_entity_poly.pdbx_strand_id
1 'polypeptide(L)'
;APKARAADPTPTAEEAPAEPAPHTPEPDFANDRRVAANRAVYARLVTRYKSTTNDELQRAIARRLEQDRLSEDPHIRFLAVDAMGKIGAHVFDASLVASTEDDSPAVRGAAERALAGGHPTRAFA
;
A
#
# COMPACT_ATOMS: atom_id res chain seq x y z
N ALA A 1 -3.47 -48.70 -34.17
CA ALA A 1 -2.22 -48.16 -33.61
C ALA A 1 -1.33 -47.77 -34.78
N PRO A 2 -0.80 -46.52 -34.80
CA PRO A 2 0.31 -46.11 -33.93
C PRO A 2 -0.01 -44.90 -33.02
N LYS A 3 0.74 -44.81 -31.92
CA LYS A 3 0.80 -43.74 -30.92
C LYS A 3 1.87 -42.70 -31.30
N ALA A 4 1.63 -41.43 -31.01
CA ALA A 4 2.57 -40.30 -30.79
C ALA A 4 1.83 -39.00 -31.17
N ARG A 5 1.89 -37.86 -30.48
CA ARG A 5 2.65 -37.38 -29.32
C ARG A 5 1.96 -36.08 -28.89
N ALA A 6 1.96 -35.81 -27.59
CA ALA A 6 1.48 -34.56 -27.02
C ALA A 6 2.16 -33.34 -27.65
N ALA A 7 1.39 -32.27 -27.83
CA ALA A 7 1.89 -30.92 -28.00
C ALA A 7 1.04 -30.01 -27.12
N ASP A 8 1.49 -29.85 -25.87
CA ASP A 8 1.23 -28.65 -25.07
C ASP A 8 1.68 -27.42 -25.86
N PRO A 9 0.83 -26.40 -26.08
CA PRO A 9 1.32 -25.07 -26.30
C PRO A 9 1.75 -24.46 -24.96
N THR A 10 3.06 -24.40 -24.80
CA THR A 10 3.89 -23.55 -23.92
C THR A 10 3.18 -22.36 -23.25
N PRO A 11 3.42 -22.11 -21.96
CA PRO A 11 3.06 -20.84 -21.32
C PRO A 11 4.05 -19.76 -21.75
N THR A 12 3.61 -18.84 -22.61
CA THR A 12 4.42 -17.66 -22.99
C THR A 12 3.72 -16.41 -22.50
N ALA A 13 4.07 -16.02 -21.27
CA ALA A 13 4.28 -14.64 -20.85
C ALA A 13 4.71 -14.72 -19.37
N GLU A 14 5.95 -15.11 -19.16
CA GLU A 14 6.68 -14.69 -17.97
C GLU A 14 6.75 -13.16 -18.06
N GLU A 15 5.85 -12.51 -17.32
CA GLU A 15 5.87 -11.06 -17.11
C GLU A 15 7.22 -10.76 -16.46
N ALA A 16 8.17 -10.33 -17.29
CA ALA A 16 9.48 -9.93 -16.81
C ALA A 16 9.27 -8.92 -15.66
N PRO A 17 9.92 -9.11 -14.50
CA PRO A 17 9.85 -8.10 -13.46
C PRO A 17 10.34 -6.79 -14.09
N ALA A 18 9.51 -5.76 -14.04
CA ALA A 18 9.88 -4.43 -14.47
C ALA A 18 11.25 -4.11 -13.88
N GLU A 19 12.23 -3.78 -14.73
CA GLU A 19 13.55 -3.35 -14.26
C GLU A 19 13.33 -2.27 -13.19
N PRO A 20 13.96 -2.38 -11.99
CA PRO A 20 13.81 -1.36 -10.98
C PRO A 20 14.23 -0.03 -11.59
N ALA A 21 13.31 0.93 -11.61
CA ALA A 21 13.56 2.25 -12.15
C ALA A 21 14.87 2.81 -11.58
N PRO A 22 15.67 3.55 -12.37
CA PRO A 22 16.94 4.11 -11.91
C PRO A 22 16.73 4.83 -10.58
N HIS A 23 17.62 4.57 -9.61
CA HIS A 23 17.61 5.14 -8.25
C HIS A 23 17.38 6.65 -8.29
N THR A 24 16.10 7.02 -8.28
CA THR A 24 15.67 8.40 -8.14
C THR A 24 15.94 8.73 -6.68
N PRO A 25 16.58 9.88 -6.36
CA PRO A 25 16.83 10.23 -4.98
C PRO A 25 15.51 10.17 -4.21
N GLU A 26 15.51 9.36 -3.15
CA GLU A 26 14.40 9.18 -2.23
C GLU A 26 13.86 10.56 -1.80
N PRO A 27 12.54 10.81 -1.93
CA PRO A 27 11.97 12.03 -1.39
C PRO A 27 12.21 12.09 0.12
N ASP A 28 12.61 13.26 0.65
CA ASP A 28 12.73 13.46 2.10
C ASP A 28 11.32 13.59 2.72
N PHE A 29 10.66 12.45 2.92
CA PHE A 29 9.32 12.37 3.50
C PHE A 29 9.22 13.02 4.89
N ALA A 30 10.32 13.08 5.64
CA ALA A 30 10.33 13.63 6.99
C ALA A 30 10.15 15.16 6.97
N ASN A 31 10.68 15.83 5.95
CA ASN A 31 10.64 17.29 5.83
C ASN A 31 9.76 17.82 4.69
N ASP A 32 9.14 16.93 3.89
CA ASP A 32 8.33 17.36 2.76
C ASP A 32 6.99 18.00 3.20
N ARG A 33 6.82 19.29 2.88
CA ARG A 33 5.60 20.05 3.17
C ARG A 33 4.35 19.49 2.48
N ARG A 34 4.49 18.77 1.37
CA ARG A 34 3.39 18.11 0.66
C ARG A 34 2.82 16.96 1.49
N VAL A 35 3.69 16.20 2.17
CA VAL A 35 3.27 15.17 3.11
C VAL A 35 2.46 15.80 4.24
N ALA A 36 2.96 16.90 4.83
CA ALA A 36 2.26 17.60 5.91
C ALA A 36 0.87 18.11 5.48
N ALA A 37 0.76 18.71 4.29
CA ALA A 37 -0.51 19.22 3.77
C ALA A 37 -1.52 18.09 3.50
N ASN A 38 -1.08 17.02 2.83
CA ASN A 38 -1.96 15.91 2.49
C ASN A 38 -2.32 15.04 3.70
N ARG A 39 -1.50 15.01 4.75
CA ARG A 39 -1.76 14.24 5.98
C ARG A 39 -3.12 14.55 6.61
N ALA A 40 -3.56 15.80 6.56
CA ALA A 40 -4.87 16.21 7.08
C ALA A 40 -6.03 15.55 6.31
N VAL A 41 -5.88 15.33 5.01
CA VAL A 41 -6.88 14.65 4.17
C VAL A 41 -7.03 13.20 4.59
N TYR A 42 -5.91 12.46 4.67
CA TYR A 42 -5.91 11.05 5.06
C TYR A 42 -6.34 10.84 6.52
N ALA A 43 -5.94 11.73 7.43
CA ALA A 43 -6.43 11.70 8.80
C ALA A 43 -7.96 11.81 8.88
N ARG A 44 -8.58 12.67 8.04
CA ARG A 44 -10.04 12.76 7.97
C ARG A 44 -10.67 11.49 7.41
N LEU A 45 -10.05 10.82 6.43
CA LEU A 45 -10.52 9.53 5.91
C LEU A 45 -10.53 8.46 7.00
N VAL A 46 -9.46 8.36 7.79
CA VAL A 46 -9.36 7.42 8.93
C VAL A 46 -10.47 7.70 9.95
N THR A 47 -10.62 8.96 10.38
CA THR A 47 -11.67 9.34 11.33
C THR A 47 -13.05 9.00 10.78
N ARG A 48 -13.32 9.35 9.52
CA ARG A 48 -14.62 9.09 8.90
C ARG A 48 -14.93 7.60 8.78
N TYR A 49 -13.93 6.78 8.46
CA TYR A 49 -14.08 5.32 8.42
C TYR A 49 -14.46 4.76 9.80
N LYS A 50 -13.76 5.17 10.85
CA LYS A 50 -13.98 4.67 12.22
C LYS A 50 -15.28 5.15 12.85
N SER A 51 -15.78 6.32 12.46
CA SER A 51 -16.97 6.92 13.07
C SER A 51 -18.26 6.64 12.30
N THR A 52 -18.21 6.12 11.08
CA THR A 52 -19.41 5.86 10.28
C THR A 52 -19.92 4.44 10.46
N THR A 53 -21.24 4.28 10.52
CA THR A 53 -21.96 3.00 10.44
C THR A 53 -22.45 2.71 9.02
N ASN A 54 -22.15 3.58 8.05
CA ASN A 54 -22.56 3.41 6.66
C ASN A 54 -21.51 2.53 5.93
N ASP A 55 -21.90 1.30 5.61
CA ASP A 55 -21.06 0.32 4.91
C ASP A 55 -20.59 0.79 3.53
N GLU A 56 -21.44 1.50 2.77
CA GLU A 56 -21.07 2.01 1.45
C GLU A 56 -19.96 3.05 1.55
N LEU A 57 -20.07 3.94 2.54
CA LEU A 57 -19.05 4.94 2.81
C LEU A 57 -17.75 4.32 3.31
N GLN A 58 -17.81 3.29 4.17
CA GLN A 58 -16.62 2.54 4.57
C GLN A 58 -15.93 1.90 3.35
N ARG A 59 -16.70 1.23 2.49
CA ARG A 59 -16.18 0.62 1.25
C ARG A 59 -15.60 1.67 0.30
N ALA A 60 -16.24 2.82 0.15
CA ALA A 60 -15.74 3.90 -0.70
C ALA A 60 -14.41 4.47 -0.17
N ILE A 61 -14.28 4.63 1.15
CA ILE A 61 -13.02 5.06 1.77
C ILE A 61 -11.93 3.99 1.57
N ALA A 62 -12.25 2.71 1.82
CA ALA A 62 -11.30 1.61 1.61
C ALA A 62 -10.80 1.54 0.16
N ARG A 63 -11.72 1.57 -0.82
CA ARG A 63 -11.38 1.59 -2.25
C ARG A 63 -10.49 2.77 -2.61
N ARG A 64 -10.79 3.95 -2.08
CA ARG A 64 -9.96 5.14 -2.32
C ARG A 64 -8.54 4.92 -1.81
N LEU A 65 -8.37 4.40 -0.60
CA LEU A 65 -7.04 4.14 -0.06
C LEU A 65 -6.28 3.11 -0.91
N GLU A 66 -6.96 2.05 -1.38
CA GLU A 66 -6.36 1.06 -2.27
C GLU A 66 -5.89 1.64 -3.59
N GLN A 67 -6.67 2.55 -4.17
CA GLN A 67 -6.29 3.29 -5.37
C GLN A 67 -5.10 4.22 -5.11
N ASP A 68 -5.13 4.99 -4.03
CA ASP A 68 -4.06 5.94 -3.68
C ASP A 68 -2.73 5.23 -3.38
N ARG A 69 -2.76 3.98 -2.89
CA ARG A 69 -1.57 3.13 -2.73
C ARG A 69 -0.86 2.85 -4.05
N LEU A 70 -1.55 2.93 -5.19
CA LEU A 70 -0.97 2.69 -6.52
C LEU A 70 -0.57 4.00 -7.22
N SER A 71 -0.59 5.13 -6.51
CA SER A 71 -0.23 6.43 -7.06
C SER A 71 1.23 6.48 -7.52
N GLU A 72 1.48 7.16 -8.64
CA GLU A 72 2.85 7.47 -9.08
C GLU A 72 3.58 8.37 -8.08
N ASP A 73 2.85 9.22 -7.36
CA ASP A 73 3.39 10.04 -6.28
C ASP A 73 3.65 9.19 -5.02
N PRO A 74 4.90 9.00 -4.60
CA PRO A 74 5.24 8.17 -3.45
C PRO A 74 4.76 8.78 -2.12
N HIS A 75 4.54 10.10 -2.03
CA HIS A 75 3.93 10.74 -0.85
C HIS A 75 2.48 10.32 -0.67
N ILE A 76 1.74 10.19 -1.78
CA ILE A 76 0.36 9.73 -1.78
C ILE A 76 0.31 8.25 -1.39
N ARG A 77 1.18 7.41 -1.96
CA ARG A 77 1.29 5.99 -1.56
C ARG A 77 1.56 5.84 -0.07
N PHE A 78 2.56 6.57 0.45
CA PHE A 78 2.92 6.55 1.86
C PHE A 78 1.73 6.92 2.76
N LEU A 79 1.03 8.01 2.45
CA LEU A 79 -0.09 8.48 3.25
C LEU A 79 -1.29 7.52 3.19
N ALA A 80 -1.53 6.88 2.05
CA ALA A 80 -2.55 5.86 1.89
C ALA A 80 -2.25 4.63 2.77
N VAL A 81 -1.03 4.11 2.70
CA VAL A 81 -0.59 2.96 3.51
C VAL A 81 -0.60 3.28 5.01
N ASP A 82 -0.12 4.45 5.42
CA ASP A 82 -0.19 4.92 6.82
C ASP A 82 -1.65 5.04 7.32
N ALA A 83 -2.57 5.47 6.46
CA ALA A 83 -4.00 5.53 6.78
C ALA A 83 -4.64 4.14 6.89
N MET A 84 -4.30 3.20 5.98
CA MET A 84 -4.74 1.81 6.05
C MET A 84 -4.33 1.18 7.38
N GLY A 85 -3.07 1.35 7.80
CA GLY A 85 -2.59 0.83 9.09
C GLY A 85 -3.34 1.39 10.29
N LYS A 86 -3.70 2.68 10.26
CA LYS A 86 -4.51 3.30 11.33
C LYS A 86 -5.95 2.82 11.35
N ILE A 87 -6.54 2.49 10.19
CA ILE A 87 -7.87 1.89 10.11
C ILE A 87 -7.83 0.48 10.69
N GLY A 88 -6.84 -0.30 10.27
CA GLY A 88 -6.54 -1.63 10.80
C GLY A 88 -6.05 -2.55 9.69
N ALA A 89 -4.98 -3.30 9.99
CA ALA A 89 -4.36 -4.22 9.03
C ALA A 89 -5.35 -5.22 8.44
N HIS A 90 -6.19 -5.83 9.28
CA HIS A 90 -7.20 -6.83 8.89
C HIS A 90 -8.15 -6.38 7.76
N VAL A 91 -8.34 -5.08 7.55
CA VAL A 91 -9.16 -4.54 6.45
C VAL A 91 -8.39 -4.56 5.12
N PHE A 92 -7.07 -4.42 5.19
CA PHE A 92 -6.18 -4.19 4.05
C PHE A 92 -5.02 -5.19 3.98
N ASP A 93 -5.12 -6.38 4.59
CA ASP A 93 -3.98 -7.30 4.76
C ASP A 93 -3.23 -7.56 3.45
N ALA A 94 -3.93 -7.95 2.38
CA ALA A 94 -3.32 -8.18 1.07
C ALA A 94 -2.67 -6.92 0.49
N SER A 95 -3.33 -5.77 0.67
CA SER A 95 -2.87 -4.48 0.19
C SER A 95 -1.60 -4.02 0.92
N LEU A 96 -1.53 -4.23 2.23
CA LEU A 96 -0.38 -3.90 3.06
C LEU A 96 0.79 -4.84 2.82
N VAL A 97 0.54 -6.15 2.66
CA VAL A 97 1.58 -7.12 2.29
C VAL A 97 2.26 -6.72 0.97
N ALA A 98 1.48 -6.38 -0.06
CA ALA A 98 2.05 -5.90 -1.32
C ALA A 98 2.88 -4.62 -1.15
N SER A 99 2.48 -3.71 -0.26
CA SER A 99 3.24 -2.48 0.01
C SER A 99 4.53 -2.68 0.80
N THR A 100 4.79 -3.87 1.35
CA THR A 100 6.11 -4.21 1.92
C THR A 100 7.18 -4.39 0.84
N GLU A 101 6.77 -4.52 -0.42
CA GLU A 101 7.66 -4.65 -1.58
C GLU A 101 7.73 -3.34 -2.40
N ASP A 102 7.16 -2.23 -1.93
CA ASP A 102 7.19 -0.94 -2.63
C ASP A 102 8.64 -0.46 -2.83
N ASP A 103 8.91 0.20 -3.96
CA ASP A 103 10.23 0.77 -4.25
C ASP A 103 10.70 1.76 -3.18
N SER A 104 9.77 2.50 -2.56
CA SER A 104 10.07 3.46 -1.51
C SER A 104 10.21 2.78 -0.13
N PRO A 105 11.40 2.82 0.51
CA PRO A 105 11.61 2.48 1.91
C PRO A 105 10.62 3.11 2.89
N ALA A 106 10.19 4.35 2.66
CA ALA A 106 9.21 5.00 3.53
C ALA A 106 7.84 4.30 3.47
N VAL A 107 7.43 3.88 2.27
CA VAL A 107 6.19 3.13 2.05
C VAL A 107 6.32 1.72 2.64
N ARG A 108 7.43 1.01 2.38
CA ARG A 108 7.71 -0.30 2.99
C ARG A 108 7.65 -0.26 4.51
N GLY A 109 8.37 0.68 5.13
CA GLY A 109 8.37 0.85 6.57
C GLY A 109 7.02 1.30 7.15
N ALA A 110 6.16 1.95 6.36
CA ALA A 110 4.77 2.20 6.76
C ALA A 110 3.94 0.91 6.73
N ALA A 111 4.07 0.10 5.68
CA ALA A 111 3.38 -1.17 5.53
C ALA A 111 3.76 -2.17 6.63
N GLU A 112 5.05 -2.34 6.92
CA GLU A 112 5.54 -3.19 7.99
C GLU A 112 4.98 -2.77 9.36
N ARG A 113 5.00 -1.46 9.66
CA ARG A 113 4.41 -0.93 10.91
C ARG A 113 2.90 -1.14 10.98
N ALA A 114 2.21 -1.03 9.85
CA ALA A 114 0.78 -1.28 9.76
C ALA A 114 0.45 -2.76 10.05
N LEU A 115 1.17 -3.69 9.40
CA LEU A 115 1.03 -5.13 9.59
C LEU A 115 1.41 -5.58 11.01
N ALA A 116 2.41 -4.93 11.61
CA ALA A 116 2.79 -5.16 13.02
C ALA A 116 1.73 -4.68 14.03
N GLY A 117 0.58 -4.16 13.57
CA GLY A 117 -0.58 -3.87 14.40
C GLY A 117 -0.72 -2.40 14.79
N GLY A 118 0.04 -1.47 14.18
CA GLY A 118 -0.23 -0.03 14.25
C GLY A 118 -0.31 0.57 15.66
N HIS A 119 0.13 -0.15 16.70
CA HIS A 119 0.39 0.44 17.99
C HIS A 119 1.64 1.31 17.83
N PRO A 120 1.62 2.61 18.20
CA PRO A 120 2.89 3.26 18.49
C PRO A 120 3.56 2.36 19.51
N THR A 121 4.69 1.76 19.13
CA THR A 121 5.62 1.14 20.07
C THR A 121 5.71 2.11 21.24
N ARG A 122 5.10 1.71 22.37
CA ARG A 122 5.50 2.25 23.66
C ARG A 122 7.00 2.08 23.67
N ALA A 123 7.70 3.20 23.60
CA ALA A 123 9.14 3.26 23.75
C ALA A 123 9.50 2.36 24.92
N PHE A 124 10.44 1.44 24.69
CA PHE A 124 11.03 0.64 25.75
C PHE A 124 11.40 1.58 26.91
N ALA A 125 10.80 1.32 28.06
CA ALA A 125 11.21 1.85 29.34
C ALA A 125 12.49 1.15 29.81
#